data_AF-A0A4Q5LDR9-F1
#
_entry.id   AF-A0A4Q5LDR9-F1
#
_cell.length_a   1.000
_cell.length_b   1.000
_cell.length_c   1.000
_cell.angle_alpha   90.00
_cell.angle_beta   90.00
_cell.angle_gamma   90.00
#
_symmetry.space_group_name_H-M   'P 1'
#
loop_
_entity.id
_entity.type
_entity.pdbx_description
1 polymer ?
#
loop_
_entity_poly.entity_id
_entity_poly.type
_entity_poly.pdbx_seq_one_letter_code
_entity_poly.pdbx_strand_id
1 'polypeptide(L)'
;MPARSRSLLFRALHRLGALAALWRILIALALGFGAYQLAPADTHLTGRLVAGWDAFAAASLLLLWAAILTAAPDHIRSVATSEDPGRVASFVFIVCGACASFLGVVLLLRTIHALPPAELLTHAGIAVAAVALAWLLLHSVFTLRYAHIFYNPGGHANGQEGGLEFPGGEQDPDYLDFAYFSFVVGMTAQTADVGISSRHLRRMALLHGILSFGFNTAVVALSISGVAGVL
;
A
#
# COMPACT_ATOMS: atom_id res chain seq x y z
N MET A 1 28.38 -1.90 -1.79
CA MET A 1 27.37 -2.19 -2.85
C MET A 1 27.66 -1.43 -4.16
N PRO A 2 28.54 -1.89 -5.09
CA PRO A 2 28.91 -1.08 -6.27
C PRO A 2 28.20 -1.47 -7.60
N ALA A 3 27.52 -2.61 -7.70
CA ALA A 3 27.05 -3.12 -9.00
C ALA A 3 25.65 -2.63 -9.44
N ARG A 4 24.79 -2.19 -8.52
CA ARG A 4 23.39 -1.78 -8.84
C ARG A 4 23.28 -0.43 -9.58
N SER A 5 24.25 0.46 -9.44
CA SER A 5 24.16 1.85 -9.92
C SER A 5 24.28 2.05 -11.43
N ARG A 6 24.64 1.01 -12.20
CA ARG A 6 24.94 1.15 -13.63
C ARG A 6 23.76 0.90 -14.58
N SER A 7 22.70 0.20 -14.14
CA SER A 7 21.60 -0.14 -15.04
C SER A 7 20.71 1.08 -15.35
N LEU A 8 20.26 1.19 -16.60
CA LEU A 8 19.31 2.25 -17.00
C LEU A 8 18.00 2.15 -16.22
N LEU A 9 17.56 0.92 -15.92
CA LEU A 9 16.39 0.63 -15.10
C LEU A 9 16.52 1.22 -13.69
N PHE A 10 17.65 1.00 -13.02
CA PHE A 10 17.88 1.53 -11.67
C PHE A 10 17.84 3.06 -11.67
N ARG A 11 18.47 3.71 -12.66
CA ARG A 11 18.44 5.18 -12.80
C ARG A 11 17.03 5.72 -13.05
N ALA A 12 16.24 5.03 -13.86
CA ALA A 12 14.84 5.40 -14.10
C ALA A 12 13.99 5.27 -12.82
N LEU A 13 14.07 4.12 -12.13
CA LEU A 13 13.38 3.89 -10.86
C LEU A 13 13.80 4.90 -9.79
N HIS A 14 15.09 5.19 -9.69
CA HIS A 14 15.61 6.14 -8.71
C HIS A 14 15.07 7.56 -8.96
N ARG A 15 15.01 8.00 -10.22
CA ARG A 15 14.41 9.30 -10.57
C ARG A 15 12.92 9.36 -10.23
N LEU A 16 12.17 8.29 -10.50
CA LEU A 16 10.75 8.20 -10.17
C LEU A 16 10.52 8.19 -8.65
N GLY A 17 11.35 7.45 -7.91
CA GLY A 17 11.29 7.34 -6.46
C GLY A 17 11.70 8.62 -5.73
N ALA A 18 12.60 9.41 -6.32
CA ALA A 18 13.07 10.68 -5.77
C ALA A 18 12.06 11.84 -5.90
N LEU A 19 10.91 11.62 -6.56
CA LEU A 19 9.86 12.62 -6.65
C LEU A 19 9.30 12.96 -5.26
N ALA A 20 9.02 14.24 -5.01
CA ALA A 20 8.35 14.65 -3.77
C ALA A 20 7.00 13.91 -3.62
N ALA A 21 6.60 13.62 -2.38
CA ALA A 21 5.37 12.86 -2.10
C ALA A 21 4.14 13.50 -2.76
N LEU A 22 4.06 14.83 -2.73
CA LEU A 22 2.99 15.58 -3.40
C LEU A 22 2.93 15.31 -4.90
N TRP A 23 4.07 15.38 -5.61
CA TRP A 23 4.11 15.13 -7.05
C TRP A 23 3.70 13.71 -7.41
N ARG A 24 4.08 12.71 -6.59
CA ARG A 24 3.65 11.33 -6.78
C ARG A 24 2.13 11.20 -6.68
N ILE A 25 1.52 11.82 -5.67
CA ILE A 25 0.07 11.83 -5.49
C ILE A 25 -0.61 12.57 -6.64
N LEU A 26 -0.10 13.71 -7.08
CA LEU A 26 -0.67 14.48 -8.19
C LEU A 26 -0.62 13.70 -9.52
N ILE A 27 0.49 13.02 -9.82
CA ILE A 27 0.60 12.15 -11.01
C ILE A 27 -0.40 11.00 -10.92
N ALA A 28 -0.49 10.33 -9.77
CA ALA A 28 -1.45 9.26 -9.57
C ALA A 28 -2.90 9.74 -9.71
N LEU A 29 -3.23 10.91 -9.15
CA LEU A 29 -4.56 11.53 -9.27
C LEU A 29 -4.89 11.87 -10.71
N ALA A 30 -3.94 12.43 -11.46
CA ALA A 30 -4.12 12.74 -12.88
C ALA A 30 -4.38 11.49 -13.71
N LEU A 31 -3.65 10.39 -13.44
CA LEU A 31 -3.86 9.11 -14.11
C LEU A 31 -5.20 8.47 -13.76
N GLY A 32 -5.59 8.52 -12.47
CA GLY A 32 -6.90 8.06 -12.02
C GLY A 32 -8.06 8.83 -12.66
N PHE A 33 -7.94 10.17 -12.70
CA PHE A 33 -8.92 11.02 -13.36
C PHE A 33 -8.98 10.75 -14.87
N GLY A 34 -7.83 10.58 -15.53
CA GLY A 34 -7.76 10.18 -16.93
C GLY A 34 -8.49 8.87 -17.21
N ALA A 35 -8.26 7.83 -16.39
CA ALA A 35 -8.94 6.55 -16.52
C ALA A 35 -10.46 6.66 -16.32
N TYR A 36 -10.91 7.46 -15.35
CA TYR A 36 -12.34 7.75 -15.15
C TYR A 36 -12.98 8.42 -16.38
N GLN A 37 -12.28 9.35 -17.03
CA GLN A 37 -12.76 10.08 -18.21
C GLN A 37 -12.74 9.23 -19.48
N LEU A 38 -11.76 8.33 -19.63
CA LEU A 38 -11.61 7.45 -20.79
C LEU A 38 -12.49 6.19 -20.71
N ALA A 39 -13.05 5.89 -19.54
CA ALA A 39 -13.99 4.78 -19.38
C ALA A 39 -15.22 4.97 -20.30
N PRO A 40 -15.69 3.91 -21.00
CA PRO A 40 -16.81 4.00 -21.93
C PRO A 40 -18.06 4.65 -21.30
N ALA A 41 -18.77 5.48 -22.07
CA ALA A 41 -19.88 6.29 -21.56
C ALA A 41 -21.10 5.46 -21.10
N ASP A 42 -21.21 4.24 -21.63
CA ASP A 42 -22.18 3.20 -21.27
C ASP A 42 -21.82 2.45 -19.98
N THR A 43 -20.61 2.63 -19.44
CA THR A 43 -20.22 2.02 -18.16
C THR A 43 -20.93 2.72 -16.99
N HIS A 44 -21.52 1.93 -16.09
CA HIS A 44 -22.14 2.44 -14.87
C HIS A 44 -21.16 3.30 -14.06
N LEU A 45 -21.67 4.34 -13.37
CA LEU A 45 -20.85 5.29 -12.59
C LEU A 45 -19.86 4.57 -11.65
N THR A 46 -20.31 3.52 -10.97
CA THR A 46 -19.49 2.71 -10.07
C THR A 46 -18.30 2.07 -10.78
N GLY A 47 -18.49 1.51 -11.98
CA GLY A 47 -17.41 0.89 -12.75
C GLY A 47 -16.35 1.91 -13.18
N ARG A 48 -16.79 3.12 -13.60
CA ARG A 48 -15.88 4.22 -13.95
C ARG A 48 -15.06 4.69 -12.75
N LEU A 49 -15.70 4.81 -11.58
CA LEU A 49 -15.02 5.18 -10.34
C LEU A 49 -13.98 4.15 -9.92
N VAL A 50 -14.30 2.85 -10.04
CA VAL A 50 -13.37 1.77 -9.69
C VAL A 50 -12.20 1.71 -10.68
N ALA A 51 -12.43 1.89 -11.98
CA ALA A 51 -11.35 1.98 -12.96
C ALA A 51 -10.43 3.18 -12.69
N GLY A 52 -10.99 4.33 -12.31
CA GLY A 52 -10.21 5.50 -11.89
C GLY A 52 -9.39 5.23 -10.62
N TRP A 53 -9.97 4.54 -9.65
CA TRP A 53 -9.27 4.08 -8.46
C TRP A 53 -8.11 3.14 -8.78
N ASP A 54 -8.33 2.14 -9.64
CA ASP A 54 -7.30 1.16 -10.01
C ASP A 54 -6.10 1.85 -10.66
N ALA A 55 -6.35 2.77 -11.59
CA ALA A 55 -5.29 3.56 -12.21
C ALA A 55 -4.53 4.42 -11.18
N PHE A 56 -5.24 5.08 -10.26
CA PHE A 56 -4.63 5.84 -9.18
C PHE A 56 -3.77 4.95 -8.27
N ALA A 57 -4.31 3.81 -7.82
CA ALA A 57 -3.66 2.91 -6.89
C ALA A 57 -2.44 2.23 -7.53
N ALA A 58 -2.55 1.78 -8.78
CA ALA A 58 -1.45 1.21 -9.54
C ALA A 58 -0.32 2.23 -9.75
N ALA A 59 -0.64 3.46 -10.17
CA ALA A 59 0.36 4.52 -10.32
C ALA A 59 1.05 4.85 -8.99
N SER A 60 0.28 4.97 -7.92
CA SER A 60 0.80 5.21 -6.56
C SER A 60 1.75 4.11 -6.13
N LEU A 61 1.37 2.85 -6.33
CA LEU A 61 2.19 1.68 -6.03
C LEU A 61 3.49 1.66 -6.84
N LEU A 62 3.42 1.91 -8.14
CA LEU A 62 4.62 1.92 -9.00
C LEU A 62 5.62 2.99 -8.54
N LEU A 63 5.15 4.20 -8.26
CA LEU A 63 5.99 5.30 -7.79
C LEU A 63 6.54 5.04 -6.38
N LEU A 64 5.73 4.44 -5.51
CA LEU A 64 6.14 4.05 -4.16
C LEU A 64 7.19 2.95 -4.17
N TRP A 65 6.98 1.90 -4.95
CA TRP A 65 7.93 0.78 -5.06
C TRP A 65 9.21 1.16 -5.78
N ALA A 66 9.17 2.11 -6.72
CA ALA A 66 10.38 2.71 -7.27
C ALA A 66 11.23 3.39 -6.18
N ALA A 67 10.61 4.06 -5.20
CA ALA A 67 11.31 4.62 -4.05
C ALA A 67 11.83 3.52 -3.10
N ILE A 68 11.00 2.53 -2.76
CA ILE A 68 11.36 1.40 -1.88
C ILE A 68 12.59 0.65 -2.42
N LEU A 69 12.63 0.37 -3.72
CA LEU A 69 13.70 -0.43 -4.34
C LEU A 69 15.02 0.33 -4.56
N THR A 70 15.02 1.66 -4.43
CA THR A 70 16.19 2.49 -4.80
C THR A 70 16.71 3.38 -3.69
N ALA A 71 16.00 3.52 -2.57
CA ALA A 71 16.46 4.30 -1.44
C ALA A 71 17.61 3.61 -0.71
N ALA A 72 18.67 4.35 -0.42
CA ALA A 72 19.74 3.91 0.47
C ALA A 72 19.36 4.17 1.95
N PRO A 73 19.83 3.38 2.92
CA PRO A 73 19.50 3.55 4.34
C PRO A 73 19.72 4.98 4.86
N ASP A 74 20.83 5.64 4.50
CA ASP A 74 21.09 7.04 4.87
C ASP A 74 20.00 8.00 4.40
N HIS A 75 19.49 7.78 3.18
CA HIS A 75 18.39 8.56 2.64
C HIS A 75 17.10 8.27 3.38
N ILE A 76 16.81 7.00 3.70
CA ILE A 76 15.65 6.59 4.48
C ILE A 76 15.64 7.29 5.85
N ARG A 77 16.77 7.28 6.54
CA ARG A 77 16.94 7.98 7.84
C ARG A 77 16.73 9.48 7.70
N SER A 78 17.27 10.11 6.66
CA SER A 78 17.07 11.55 6.41
C SER A 78 15.60 11.91 6.15
N VAL A 79 14.87 11.06 5.43
CA VAL A 79 13.45 11.26 5.14
C VAL A 79 12.60 10.98 6.38
N ALA A 80 12.95 9.96 7.18
CA ALA A 80 12.25 9.60 8.40
C ALA A 80 12.39 10.64 9.52
N THR A 81 13.52 11.32 9.59
CA THR A 81 13.78 12.39 10.57
C THR A 81 13.28 13.76 10.11
N SER A 82 12.97 13.93 8.82
CA SER A 82 12.37 15.16 8.32
C SER A 82 10.94 15.36 8.85
N GLU A 83 10.71 16.50 9.51
CA GLU A 83 9.38 16.92 9.93
C GLU A 83 8.52 17.20 8.69
N ASP A 84 7.58 16.30 8.41
CA ASP A 84 6.56 16.47 7.39
C ASP A 84 5.19 16.42 8.09
N PRO A 85 4.60 17.60 8.40
CA PRO A 85 3.30 17.70 9.06
C PRO A 85 2.20 16.96 8.29
N GLY A 86 2.35 16.82 6.97
CA GLY A 86 1.40 16.14 6.09
C GLY A 86 1.53 14.63 6.10
N ARG A 87 2.56 14.04 6.72
CA ARG A 87 2.84 12.59 6.63
C ARG A 87 1.83 11.73 7.37
N VAL A 88 1.43 12.14 8.57
CA VAL A 88 0.37 11.45 9.33
C VAL A 88 -0.97 11.60 8.61
N ALA A 89 -1.27 12.79 8.11
CA ALA A 89 -2.47 13.04 7.33
C ALA A 89 -2.52 12.20 6.05
N SER A 90 -1.40 12.08 5.33
CA SER A 90 -1.28 11.25 4.13
C SER A 90 -1.43 9.77 4.45
N PHE A 91 -0.81 9.29 5.54
CA PHE A 91 -0.99 7.91 6.01
C PHE A 91 -2.47 7.63 6.32
N VAL A 92 -3.11 8.48 7.11
CA VAL A 92 -4.54 8.33 7.46
C VAL A 92 -5.40 8.40 6.21
N PHE A 93 -5.16 9.35 5.33
CA PHE A 93 -5.88 9.50 4.07
C PHE A 93 -5.79 8.24 3.21
N ILE A 94 -4.58 7.68 3.03
CA ILE A 94 -4.39 6.49 2.21
C ILE A 94 -5.03 5.26 2.86
N VAL A 95 -4.88 5.08 4.18
CA VAL A 95 -5.52 3.97 4.91
C VAL A 95 -7.05 4.08 4.81
N CYS A 96 -7.60 5.26 5.08
CA CYS A 96 -9.03 5.51 4.95
C CYS A 96 -9.52 5.31 3.51
N GLY A 97 -8.75 5.78 2.52
CA GLY A 97 -9.03 5.57 1.10
C GLY A 97 -9.04 4.09 0.72
N ALA A 98 -8.06 3.30 1.20
CA ALA A 98 -8.01 1.86 0.99
C ALA A 98 -9.22 1.15 1.63
N CYS A 99 -9.58 1.51 2.86
CA CYS A 99 -10.78 0.98 3.52
C CYS A 99 -12.09 1.38 2.81
N ALA A 100 -12.20 2.63 2.34
CA ALA A 100 -13.36 3.12 1.60
C ALA A 100 -13.48 2.44 0.23
N SER A 101 -12.36 2.26 -0.47
CA SER A 101 -12.30 1.48 -1.70
C SER A 101 -12.72 0.03 -1.47
N PHE A 102 -12.25 -0.58 -0.39
CA PHE A 102 -12.65 -1.93 -0.02
C PHE A 102 -14.18 -2.04 0.14
N LEU A 103 -14.79 -1.09 0.86
CA LEU A 103 -16.24 -1.01 1.00
C LEU A 103 -16.95 -0.80 -0.35
N GLY A 104 -16.38 0.06 -1.21
CA GLY A 104 -16.87 0.28 -2.57
C GLY A 104 -16.89 -1.01 -3.41
N VAL A 105 -15.87 -1.85 -3.29
CA VAL A 105 -15.82 -3.15 -3.97
C VAL A 105 -16.85 -4.12 -3.40
N VAL A 106 -17.03 -4.18 -2.07
CA VAL A 106 -18.09 -5.00 -1.46
C VAL A 106 -19.48 -4.61 -2.00
N LEU A 107 -19.73 -3.30 -2.15
CA LEU A 107 -20.98 -2.80 -2.71
C LEU A 107 -21.11 -3.11 -4.21
N LEU A 108 -20.04 -2.94 -4.98
CA LEU A 108 -20.02 -3.29 -6.40
C LEU A 108 -20.31 -4.78 -6.62
N LEU A 109 -19.67 -5.66 -5.85
CA LEU A 109 -19.84 -7.11 -5.98
C LEU A 109 -21.29 -7.56 -5.69
N ARG A 110 -22.05 -6.83 -4.86
CA ARG A 110 -23.49 -7.09 -4.67
C ARG A 110 -24.32 -6.84 -5.92
N THR A 111 -23.89 -5.91 -6.78
CA THR A 111 -24.62 -5.55 -8.00
C THR A 111 -24.38 -6.51 -9.18
N ILE A 112 -23.41 -7.42 -9.05
CA ILE A 112 -22.97 -8.29 -10.14
C ILE A 112 -24.03 -9.30 -10.59
N HIS A 113 -24.91 -9.75 -9.69
CA HIS A 113 -25.99 -10.68 -10.03
C HIS A 113 -26.99 -10.12 -11.07
N ALA A 114 -26.97 -8.80 -11.32
CA ALA A 114 -27.86 -8.14 -12.26
C ALA A 114 -27.19 -7.84 -13.62
N LEU A 115 -25.91 -8.20 -13.82
CA LEU A 115 -25.16 -7.87 -15.03
C LEU A 115 -25.30 -8.95 -16.13
N PRO A 116 -25.30 -8.55 -17.42
CA PRO A 116 -25.22 -9.49 -18.53
C PRO A 116 -23.92 -10.33 -18.48
N PRO A 117 -23.92 -11.59 -18.95
CA PRO A 117 -22.73 -12.45 -18.94
C PRO A 117 -21.50 -11.86 -19.65
N ALA A 118 -21.71 -11.05 -20.69
CA ALA A 118 -20.64 -10.41 -21.45
C ALA A 118 -19.88 -9.32 -20.66
N GLU A 119 -20.54 -8.69 -19.67
CA GLU A 119 -19.97 -7.62 -18.85
C GLU A 119 -19.42 -8.14 -17.52
N LEU A 120 -19.85 -9.35 -17.11
CA LEU A 120 -19.51 -10.00 -15.85
C LEU A 120 -17.99 -10.15 -15.67
N LEU A 121 -17.29 -10.67 -16.69
CA LEU A 121 -15.85 -10.96 -16.58
C LEU A 121 -15.02 -9.69 -16.41
N THR A 122 -15.34 -8.62 -17.15
CA THR A 122 -14.65 -7.33 -17.07
C THR A 122 -14.89 -6.66 -15.73
N HIS A 123 -16.14 -6.63 -15.26
CA HIS A 123 -16.48 -6.03 -13.95
C HIS A 123 -15.85 -6.81 -12.79
N ALA A 124 -15.84 -8.14 -12.86
CA ALA A 124 -15.17 -8.97 -11.87
C ALA A 124 -13.66 -8.74 -11.89
N GLY A 125 -13.03 -8.65 -13.06
CA GLY A 125 -11.59 -8.37 -13.19
C GLY A 125 -11.19 -7.03 -12.58
N ILE A 126 -11.94 -5.97 -12.85
CA ILE A 126 -11.74 -4.63 -12.27
C ILE A 126 -11.94 -4.67 -10.75
N ALA A 127 -12.98 -5.34 -10.25
CA ALA A 127 -13.20 -5.48 -8.82
C ALA A 127 -12.06 -6.23 -8.10
N VAL A 128 -11.57 -7.32 -8.69
CA VAL A 128 -10.44 -8.09 -8.16
C VAL A 128 -9.16 -7.26 -8.16
N ALA A 129 -8.91 -6.51 -9.25
CA ALA A 129 -7.77 -5.59 -9.33
C ALA A 129 -7.84 -4.53 -8.23
N ALA A 130 -9.00 -3.91 -8.01
CA ALA A 130 -9.21 -2.92 -6.95
C ALA A 130 -8.88 -3.45 -5.56
N VAL A 131 -9.31 -4.68 -5.24
CA VAL A 131 -9.00 -5.33 -3.96
C VAL A 131 -7.51 -5.60 -3.83
N ALA A 132 -6.89 -6.17 -4.86
CA ALA A 132 -5.46 -6.49 -4.86
C ALA A 132 -4.61 -5.22 -4.72
N LEU A 133 -4.92 -4.16 -5.47
CA LEU A 133 -4.22 -2.88 -5.42
C LEU A 133 -4.41 -2.19 -4.06
N ALA A 134 -5.61 -2.21 -3.48
CA ALA A 134 -5.85 -1.65 -2.17
C ALA A 134 -5.08 -2.40 -1.07
N TRP A 135 -5.04 -3.74 -1.14
CA TRP A 135 -4.25 -4.59 -0.23
C TRP A 135 -2.75 -4.28 -0.34
N LEU A 136 -2.21 -4.25 -1.56
CA LEU A 136 -0.80 -3.92 -1.80
C LEU A 136 -0.46 -2.51 -1.29
N LEU A 137 -1.32 -1.52 -1.56
CA LEU A 137 -1.10 -0.14 -1.15
C LEU A 137 -1.11 0.01 0.36
N LEU A 138 -2.04 -0.67 1.06
CA LEU A 138 -2.12 -0.68 2.51
C LEU A 138 -0.79 -1.13 3.14
N HIS A 139 -0.29 -2.29 2.73
CA HIS A 139 0.96 -2.83 3.28
C HIS A 139 2.19 -2.01 2.87
N SER A 140 2.20 -1.46 1.65
CA SER A 140 3.30 -0.57 1.20
C SER A 140 3.34 0.74 1.98
N VAL A 141 2.19 1.25 2.42
CA VAL A 141 2.11 2.47 3.26
C VAL A 141 2.54 2.17 4.69
N PHE A 142 2.18 0.99 5.21
CA PHE A 142 2.70 0.52 6.51
C PHE A 142 4.22 0.31 6.48
N THR A 143 4.81 -0.13 5.37
CA THR A 143 6.28 -0.18 5.18
C THR A 143 6.93 1.17 5.50
N LEU A 144 6.46 2.24 4.86
CA LEU A 144 7.00 3.58 5.11
C LEU A 144 6.76 4.05 6.55
N ARG A 145 5.60 3.68 7.12
CA ARG A 145 5.25 4.04 8.49
C ARG A 145 6.18 3.38 9.50
N TYR A 146 6.50 2.12 9.32
CA TYR A 146 7.44 1.40 10.17
C TYR A 146 8.85 1.98 10.05
N ALA A 147 9.33 2.22 8.84
CA ALA A 147 10.63 2.86 8.61
C ALA A 147 10.72 4.23 9.30
N HIS A 148 9.67 5.05 9.20
CA HIS A 148 9.63 6.35 9.85
C HIS A 148 9.66 6.25 11.38
N ILE A 149 8.88 5.33 11.96
CA ILE A 149 8.88 5.16 13.42
C ILE A 149 10.23 4.61 13.89
N PHE A 150 10.82 3.67 13.15
CA PHE A 150 12.11 3.09 13.48
C PHE A 150 13.21 4.16 13.52
N TYR A 151 13.31 4.97 12.47
CA TYR A 151 14.35 6.00 12.34
C TYR A 151 14.02 7.35 12.99
N ASN A 152 12.93 7.47 13.76
CA ASN A 152 12.59 8.72 14.45
C ASN A 152 12.93 8.62 15.95
N PRO A 153 14.12 9.08 16.38
CA PRO A 153 14.55 9.00 17.77
C PRO A 153 13.66 9.79 18.74
N GLY A 154 12.99 10.84 18.28
CA GLY A 154 12.04 11.63 19.08
C GLY A 154 10.75 10.86 19.45
N GLY A 155 10.49 9.71 18.81
CA GLY A 155 9.34 8.85 19.08
C GLY A 155 9.55 7.77 20.15
N HIS A 156 10.78 7.59 20.65
CA HIS A 156 11.14 6.51 21.58
C HIS A 156 11.53 7.02 22.96
N ALA A 157 11.15 6.28 24.00
CA ALA A 157 11.36 6.68 25.40
C ALA A 157 12.85 6.78 25.80
N ASN A 158 13.74 6.12 25.07
CA ASN A 158 15.20 6.15 25.24
C ASN A 158 15.90 7.12 24.27
N GLY A 159 15.16 7.82 23.40
CA GLY A 159 15.73 8.76 22.43
C GLY A 159 16.58 8.10 21.33
N GLN A 160 16.47 6.79 21.14
CA GLN A 160 17.25 6.04 20.15
C GLN A 160 16.37 5.57 18.98
N GLU A 161 16.97 5.44 17.81
CA GLU A 161 16.37 4.74 16.67
C GLU A 161 16.14 3.26 17.04
N GLY A 162 15.11 2.64 16.45
CA GLY A 162 14.86 1.21 16.56
C GLY A 162 13.44 0.81 16.94
N GLY A 163 13.34 -0.28 17.71
CA GLY A 163 12.07 -0.83 18.19
C GLY A 163 11.48 -1.97 17.34
N LEU A 164 12.08 -2.25 16.18
CA LEU A 164 11.99 -3.53 15.47
C LEU A 164 13.35 -4.23 15.57
N GLU A 165 13.35 -5.53 15.80
CA GLU A 165 14.57 -6.33 16.02
C GLU A 165 14.72 -7.30 14.85
N PHE A 166 15.43 -6.86 13.80
CA PHE A 166 15.63 -7.66 12.60
C PHE A 166 16.64 -8.80 12.86
N PRO A 167 16.44 -9.99 12.25
CA PRO A 167 17.35 -11.11 12.35
C PRO A 167 18.79 -10.74 11.99
N GLY A 168 19.76 -11.38 12.65
CA GLY A 168 21.18 -11.10 12.42
C GLY A 168 21.69 -9.80 13.07
N GLY A 169 20.83 -9.06 13.77
CA GLY A 169 21.21 -7.82 14.45
C GLY A 169 21.40 -6.65 13.49
N GLU A 170 20.64 -6.62 12.39
CA GLU A 170 20.64 -5.53 11.41
C GLU A 170 20.27 -4.20 12.09
N GLN A 171 21.17 -3.21 11.97
CA GLN A 171 21.05 -1.90 12.61
C GLN A 171 20.63 -0.81 11.63
N ASP A 172 20.84 -1.05 10.33
CA ASP A 172 20.53 -0.11 9.24
C ASP A 172 19.55 -0.73 8.22
N PRO A 173 18.35 -1.19 8.66
CA PRO A 173 17.37 -1.85 7.79
C PRO A 173 16.90 -0.95 6.66
N ASP A 174 16.83 -1.49 5.44
CA ASP A 174 16.32 -0.76 4.29
C ASP A 174 14.79 -0.88 4.16
N TYR A 175 14.19 -0.23 3.15
CA TYR A 175 12.74 -0.31 2.96
C TYR A 175 12.25 -1.73 2.66
N LEU A 176 13.08 -2.64 2.14
CA LEU A 176 12.70 -4.03 1.91
C LEU A 176 12.62 -4.82 3.21
N ASP A 177 13.45 -4.51 4.20
CA ASP A 177 13.33 -5.09 5.54
C ASP A 177 11.99 -4.68 6.19
N PHE A 178 11.64 -3.39 6.11
CA PHE A 178 10.34 -2.91 6.57
C PHE A 178 9.17 -3.45 5.74
N ALA A 179 9.37 -3.67 4.43
CA ALA A 179 8.36 -4.26 3.57
C ALA A 179 8.14 -5.72 3.92
N TYR A 180 9.19 -6.47 4.16
CA TYR A 180 9.13 -7.84 4.66
C TYR A 180 8.29 -7.90 5.94
N PHE A 181 8.62 -7.08 6.95
CA PHE A 181 7.84 -7.02 8.18
C PHE A 181 6.36 -6.65 7.93
N SER A 182 6.11 -5.62 7.13
CA SER A 182 4.77 -5.12 6.82
C SER A 182 3.90 -6.15 6.10
N PHE A 183 4.45 -6.80 5.07
CA PHE A 183 3.71 -7.77 4.26
C PHE A 183 3.52 -9.09 5.00
N VAL A 184 4.46 -9.51 5.87
CA VAL A 184 4.25 -10.70 6.72
C VAL A 184 3.07 -10.47 7.67
N VAL A 185 2.97 -9.31 8.31
CA VAL A 185 1.79 -8.93 9.11
C VAL A 185 0.51 -8.97 8.26
N GLY A 186 0.57 -8.49 7.01
CA GLY A 186 -0.54 -8.52 6.06
C GLY A 186 -1.00 -9.92 5.66
N MET A 187 -0.06 -10.79 5.32
CA MET A 187 -0.34 -12.12 4.75
C MET A 187 -0.76 -13.14 5.81
N THR A 188 -0.10 -13.16 6.97
CA THR A 188 -0.23 -14.29 7.91
C THR A 188 -0.62 -13.89 9.33
N ALA A 189 -0.72 -12.59 9.64
CA ALA A 189 -0.95 -12.06 10.99
C ALA A 189 0.03 -12.58 12.07
N GLN A 190 1.10 -13.28 11.67
CA GLN A 190 2.13 -13.80 12.55
C GLN A 190 3.33 -12.87 12.50
N THR A 191 4.00 -12.67 13.63
CA THR A 191 5.24 -11.90 13.64
C THR A 191 6.27 -12.63 12.79
N ALA A 192 6.81 -11.94 11.78
CA ALA A 192 8.06 -12.31 11.16
C ALA A 192 9.11 -12.66 12.25
N ASP A 193 10.23 -13.24 11.87
CA ASP A 193 11.46 -13.33 12.68
C ASP A 193 12.00 -11.96 13.17
N VAL A 194 11.24 -10.87 12.97
CA VAL A 194 11.44 -9.53 13.47
C VAL A 194 10.70 -9.32 14.81
N GLY A 195 11.44 -9.11 15.89
CA GLY A 195 10.90 -8.76 17.21
C GLY A 195 10.41 -7.32 17.30
N ILE A 196 9.53 -7.00 18.27
CA ILE A 196 9.04 -5.62 18.50
C ILE A 196 9.29 -5.17 19.95
N SER A 197 10.41 -4.50 20.20
CA SER A 197 10.75 -3.96 21.53
C SER A 197 9.98 -2.68 21.86
N SER A 198 9.66 -1.83 20.87
CA SER A 198 8.97 -0.55 21.13
C SER A 198 7.46 -0.73 21.37
N ARG A 199 6.96 -0.12 22.46
CA ARG A 199 5.52 -0.10 22.78
C ARG A 199 4.70 0.63 21.70
N HIS A 200 5.25 1.67 21.10
CA HIS A 200 4.57 2.41 20.03
C HIS A 200 4.41 1.53 18.78
N LEU A 201 5.47 0.83 18.38
CA LEU A 201 5.44 -0.11 17.27
C LEU A 201 4.51 -1.29 17.52
N ARG A 202 4.42 -1.82 18.75
CA ARG A 202 3.42 -2.86 19.08
C ARG A 202 1.98 -2.40 18.86
N ARG A 203 1.66 -1.15 19.21
CA ARG A 203 0.31 -0.58 18.96
C ARG A 203 0.05 -0.38 17.47
N MET A 204 1.07 0.01 16.69
CA MET A 204 0.95 0.11 15.23
C MET A 204 0.79 -1.25 14.57
N ALA A 205 1.54 -2.26 15.02
CA ALA A 205 1.39 -3.64 14.55
C ALA A 205 0.01 -4.21 14.89
N LEU A 206 -0.56 -3.88 16.04
CA LEU A 206 -1.93 -4.25 16.38
C LEU A 206 -2.95 -3.62 15.42
N LEU A 207 -2.84 -2.31 15.15
CA LEU A 207 -3.71 -1.64 14.19
C LEU A 207 -3.57 -2.25 12.79
N HIS A 208 -2.34 -2.48 12.35
CA HIS A 208 -2.06 -3.10 11.06
C HIS A 208 -2.69 -4.50 11.00
N GLY A 209 -2.47 -5.35 12.00
CA GLY A 209 -3.05 -6.70 12.07
C GLY A 209 -4.58 -6.71 12.04
N ILE A 210 -5.25 -5.80 12.74
CA ILE A 210 -6.72 -5.66 12.70
C ILE A 210 -7.20 -5.32 11.28
N LEU A 211 -6.54 -4.36 10.62
CA LEU A 211 -6.87 -3.97 9.25
C LEU A 211 -6.61 -5.10 8.26
N SER A 212 -5.47 -5.79 8.37
CA SER A 212 -5.10 -6.95 7.54
C SER A 212 -6.10 -8.08 7.69
N PHE A 213 -6.48 -8.41 8.93
CA PHE A 213 -7.49 -9.43 9.21
C PHE A 213 -8.82 -9.08 8.53
N GLY A 214 -9.30 -7.84 8.71
CA GLY A 214 -10.52 -7.37 8.06
C GLY A 214 -10.47 -7.49 6.53
N PHE A 215 -9.35 -7.08 5.91
CA PHE A 215 -9.13 -7.23 4.48
C PHE A 215 -9.19 -8.70 4.06
N ASN A 216 -8.39 -9.58 4.68
CA ASN A 216 -8.30 -10.99 4.32
C ASN A 216 -9.64 -11.71 4.49
N THR A 217 -10.33 -11.50 5.61
CA THR A 217 -11.67 -12.08 5.85
C THR A 217 -12.65 -11.67 4.77
N ALA A 218 -12.62 -10.40 4.38
CA ALA A 218 -13.59 -9.88 3.46
C ALA A 218 -13.26 -10.24 2.00
N VAL A 219 -11.98 -10.36 1.61
CA VAL A 219 -11.57 -10.99 0.33
C VAL A 219 -12.10 -12.42 0.24
N VAL A 220 -11.94 -13.23 1.29
CA VAL A 220 -12.46 -14.60 1.34
C VAL A 220 -13.98 -14.62 1.23
N ALA A 221 -14.68 -13.81 2.01
CA ALA A 221 -16.14 -13.74 1.99
C ALA A 221 -16.69 -13.32 0.62
N LEU A 222 -16.05 -12.36 -0.05
CA LEU A 222 -16.40 -11.91 -1.40
C LEU A 222 -16.11 -12.98 -2.44
N SER A 223 -15.00 -13.71 -2.31
CA SER A 223 -14.66 -14.82 -3.21
C SER A 223 -15.70 -15.94 -3.11
N ILE A 224 -16.09 -16.32 -1.89
CA ILE A 224 -17.13 -17.34 -1.67
C ILE A 224 -18.48 -16.86 -2.20
N SER A 225 -18.88 -15.64 -1.88
CA SER A 225 -20.17 -15.08 -2.29
C SER A 225 -20.27 -14.91 -3.82
N GLY A 226 -19.16 -14.51 -4.45
CA GLY A 226 -19.07 -14.40 -5.90
C GLY A 226 -19.17 -15.76 -6.60
N VAL A 227 -18.47 -16.78 -6.11
CA VAL A 227 -18.55 -18.15 -6.66
C VAL A 227 -19.94 -18.75 -6.45
N ALA A 228 -20.54 -18.58 -5.28
CA ALA A 228 -21.88 -19.07 -4.97
C ALA A 228 -22.99 -18.38 -5.78
N GLY A 229 -22.76 -17.16 -6.27
CA GLY A 229 -23.70 -16.45 -7.15
C GLY A 229 -23.62 -16.84 -8.63
N VAL A 230 -22.57 -17.58 -9.03
CA VAL A 230 -22.33 -18.02 -10.42
C VAL A 230 -22.67 -19.51 -10.61
N LEU A 231 -22.65 -20.31 -9.53
CA LEU A 231 -23.07 -21.72 -9.49
C LEU A 231 -24.58 -21.85 -9.27
#